data_AF-A0A946JVH9-F1
#
_entry.id   AF-A0A946JVH9-F1
#
_cell.length_a   1.000
_cell.length_b   1.000
_cell.length_c   1.000
_cell.angle_alpha   90.00
_cell.angle_beta   90.00
_cell.angle_gamma   90.00
#
_symmetry.space_group_name_H-M   'P 1'
#
loop_
_entity.id
_entity.type
_entity.pdbx_description
1 polymer ?
#
loop_
_entity_poly.entity_id
_entity_poly.type
_entity_poly.pdbx_seq_one_letter_code
_entity_poly.pdbx_strand_id
1 'polypeptide(L)'
;MECNWKITMDAFQEVYHLKHIHPDTVDAAIDHRSASMALFPQGSSRMFVAAKTGATKFTSIPAQSPLEEGEQHEIVRSGSLSYNMFPNIVTPIGAYEFPYLQFWPTSKRTTRFEVTFFSRDDNVNPESDY
;
A
#
# COMPACT_ATOMS: atom_id res chain seq x y z
N MET A 1 8.98 6.29 15.25
CA MET A 1 7.96 7.36 15.15
C MET A 1 7.48 7.74 16.55
N GLU A 2 7.27 9.03 16.80
CA GLU A 2 6.81 9.57 18.09
C GLU A 2 5.27 9.68 18.17
N CYS A 3 4.60 8.56 17.93
CA CYS A 3 3.14 8.48 18.02
C CYS A 3 2.70 7.09 18.50
N ASN A 4 1.42 6.96 18.82
CA ASN A 4 0.82 5.65 19.05
C ASN A 4 0.71 4.88 17.73
N TRP A 5 0.99 3.58 17.76
CA TRP A 5 1.02 2.73 16.56
C TRP A 5 -0.30 2.71 15.79
N LYS A 6 -1.42 2.84 16.53
CA LYS A 6 -2.76 2.89 15.94
C LYS A 6 -2.95 4.09 15.02
N ILE A 7 -2.43 5.27 15.38
CA ILE A 7 -2.58 6.49 14.56
C ILE A 7 -1.91 6.28 13.20
N THR A 8 -0.71 5.71 13.21
CA THR A 8 0.06 5.49 11.99
C THR A 8 -0.50 4.37 11.14
N MET A 9 -1.05 3.33 11.74
CA MET A 9 -1.71 2.25 11.00
C MET A 9 -3.06 2.71 10.42
N ASP A 10 -3.85 3.51 11.16
CA ASP A 10 -5.16 4.03 10.75
C ASP A 10 -5.05 4.92 9.50
N ALA A 11 -3.95 5.68 9.37
CA ALA A 11 -3.67 6.47 8.18
C ALA A 11 -3.61 5.64 6.88
N PHE A 12 -3.30 4.34 6.95
CA PHE A 12 -3.32 3.46 5.78
C PHE A 12 -4.67 2.75 5.55
N GLN A 13 -5.65 2.97 6.42
CA GLN A 13 -7.02 2.45 6.29
C GLN A 13 -7.99 3.50 5.71
N GLU A 14 -7.48 4.66 5.31
CA GLU A 14 -8.25 5.77 4.74
C GLU A 14 -7.48 6.49 3.61
N VAL A 15 -8.19 7.30 2.83
CA VAL A 15 -7.66 8.04 1.67
C VAL A 15 -8.00 9.53 1.67
N TYR A 16 -8.74 10.00 2.68
CA TYR A 16 -9.19 11.37 2.82
C TYR A 16 -8.02 12.36 2.93
N HIS A 17 -6.94 11.98 3.61
CA HIS A 17 -5.79 12.87 3.78
C HIS A 17 -5.02 13.10 2.47
N LEU A 18 -5.13 12.19 1.50
CA LEU A 18 -4.24 12.15 0.33
C LEU A 18 -4.24 13.46 -0.45
N LYS A 19 -5.42 14.03 -0.73
CA LYS A 19 -5.56 15.28 -1.46
C LYS A 19 -4.87 16.47 -0.78
N HIS A 20 -4.65 16.40 0.54
CA HIS A 20 -4.15 17.52 1.33
C HIS A 20 -2.68 17.37 1.71
N ILE A 21 -2.22 16.16 2.06
CA ILE A 21 -0.84 15.94 2.52
C ILE A 21 0.03 15.17 1.50
N HIS A 22 -0.59 14.52 0.49
CA HIS A 22 0.10 13.81 -0.60
C HIS A 22 -0.36 14.25 -2.02
N PRO A 23 -0.59 15.56 -2.30
CA PRO A 23 -1.14 16.00 -3.58
C PRO A 23 -0.26 15.60 -4.77
N ASP A 24 1.06 15.72 -4.63
CA ASP A 24 2.03 15.51 -5.71
C ASP A 24 2.62 14.09 -5.74
N THR A 25 2.22 13.22 -4.81
CA THR A 25 2.75 11.86 -4.69
C THR A 25 1.63 10.85 -4.90
N VAL A 26 0.90 10.50 -3.85
CA VAL A 26 -0.10 9.43 -3.89
C VAL A 26 -1.39 9.91 -4.57
N ASP A 27 -1.90 11.10 -4.26
CA ASP A 27 -3.15 11.59 -4.89
C ASP A 27 -2.97 11.75 -6.40
N ALA A 28 -1.78 12.13 -6.88
CA ALA A 28 -1.49 12.25 -8.30
C ALA A 28 -1.78 10.96 -9.09
N ALA A 29 -1.71 9.79 -8.44
CA ALA A 29 -1.85 8.50 -9.09
C ALA A 29 -3.19 7.78 -8.83
N ILE A 30 -3.86 8.03 -7.71
CA ILE A 30 -5.15 7.37 -7.37
C ILE A 30 -6.33 8.30 -7.33
N ASP A 31 -7.47 7.77 -7.76
CA ASP A 31 -8.74 8.44 -7.53
C ASP A 31 -9.25 8.08 -6.13
N HIS A 32 -8.90 8.88 -5.12
CA HIS A 32 -9.36 8.68 -3.75
C HIS A 32 -10.89 8.58 -3.61
N ARG A 33 -11.67 9.07 -4.59
CA ARG A 33 -13.14 8.95 -4.59
C ARG A 33 -13.62 7.54 -4.92
N SER A 34 -12.77 6.73 -5.55
CA SER A 34 -13.05 5.34 -5.90
C SER A 34 -12.78 4.35 -4.77
N ALA A 35 -12.36 4.84 -3.60
CA ALA A 35 -12.00 3.99 -2.47
C ALA A 35 -13.19 3.12 -2.03
N SER A 36 -12.94 1.82 -1.98
CA SER A 36 -13.88 0.81 -1.52
C SER A 36 -13.23 -0.02 -0.43
N MET A 37 -13.89 -0.11 0.73
CA MET A 37 -13.40 -0.88 1.86
C MET A 37 -14.30 -2.08 2.13
N ALA A 38 -13.68 -3.23 2.42
CA ALA A 38 -14.34 -4.40 2.99
C ALA A 38 -13.79 -4.64 4.40
N LEU A 39 -14.69 -4.82 5.37
CA LEU A 39 -14.33 -5.13 6.75
C LEU A 39 -14.50 -6.63 6.99
N PHE A 40 -13.55 -7.22 7.70
CA PHE A 40 -13.58 -8.63 8.09
C PHE A 40 -13.76 -8.75 9.61
N PRO A 41 -14.26 -9.91 10.09
CA PRO A 41 -14.26 -10.20 11.51
C PRO A 41 -12.88 -10.02 12.14
N GLN A 42 -12.84 -9.64 13.42
CA GLN A 42 -11.60 -9.48 14.19
C GLN A 42 -10.69 -8.33 13.73
N GLY A 43 -11.26 -7.32 13.05
CA GLY A 43 -10.61 -6.01 12.84
C GLY A 43 -9.73 -5.90 11.59
N SER A 44 -9.58 -6.98 10.82
CA SER A 44 -8.90 -6.91 9.53
C SER A 44 -9.78 -6.23 8.48
N SER A 45 -9.18 -5.61 7.48
CA SER A 45 -9.90 -4.98 6.38
C SER A 45 -9.13 -5.06 5.06
N ARG A 46 -9.82 -4.76 3.97
CA ARG A 46 -9.25 -4.58 2.64
C ARG A 46 -9.69 -3.23 2.11
N MET A 47 -8.78 -2.49 1.50
CA MET A 47 -9.07 -1.27 0.76
C MET A 47 -8.65 -1.46 -0.69
N PHE A 48 -9.53 -1.05 -1.61
CA PHE A 48 -9.19 -0.90 -3.01
C PHE A 48 -9.38 0.56 -3.44
N VAL A 49 -8.46 1.10 -4.21
CA VAL A 49 -8.56 2.45 -4.79
C VAL A 49 -8.12 2.38 -6.25
N ALA A 50 -8.98 2.76 -7.18
CA ALA A 50 -8.68 2.75 -8.60
C ALA A 50 -7.59 3.77 -8.95
N ALA A 51 -6.77 3.43 -9.95
CA ALA A 51 -5.83 4.37 -10.54
C ALA A 51 -6.58 5.46 -11.32
N LYS A 52 -6.04 6.69 -11.33
CA LYS A 52 -6.55 7.76 -12.21
C LYS A 52 -6.30 7.40 -13.68
N THR A 53 -7.23 7.76 -14.55
CA THR A 53 -7.08 7.58 -16.00
C THR A 53 -5.80 8.25 -16.49
N GLY A 54 -4.93 7.49 -17.16
CA GLY A 54 -3.64 7.97 -17.68
C GLY A 54 -2.51 8.03 -16.65
N ALA A 55 -2.73 7.61 -15.40
CA ALA A 55 -1.66 7.44 -14.43
C ALA A 55 -0.78 6.24 -14.82
N THR A 56 0.48 6.52 -15.14
CA THR A 56 1.51 5.50 -15.46
C THR A 56 2.38 5.14 -14.26
N LYS A 57 2.20 5.83 -13.13
CA LYS A 57 3.05 5.77 -11.93
C LYS A 57 2.25 5.41 -10.68
N PHE A 58 1.34 4.44 -10.79
CA PHE A 58 0.50 4.10 -9.66
C PHE A 58 1.24 3.32 -8.55
N THR A 59 2.38 2.72 -8.83
CA THR A 59 3.04 1.90 -7.85
C THR A 59 4.20 2.68 -7.24
N SER A 60 4.15 2.94 -5.92
CA SER A 60 5.33 3.31 -5.11
C SER A 60 6.40 2.21 -5.07
N ILE A 61 6.16 1.14 -5.81
CA ILE A 61 7.05 0.09 -6.27
C ILE A 61 7.12 0.33 -7.78
N PRO A 62 8.24 0.72 -8.39
CA PRO A 62 8.24 1.06 -9.82
C PRO A 62 7.51 -0.01 -10.65
N ALA A 63 6.82 0.42 -11.71
CA ALA A 63 6.29 -0.48 -12.73
C ALA A 63 7.45 -1.15 -13.52
N GLN A 64 8.42 -1.74 -12.83
CA GLN A 64 9.31 -2.76 -13.38
C GLN A 64 8.58 -4.09 -13.26
N SER A 65 7.47 -4.17 -13.98
CA SER A 65 6.61 -5.33 -13.99
C SER A 65 6.48 -5.79 -15.44
N PRO A 66 7.46 -6.55 -15.97
CA PRO A 66 7.38 -7.11 -17.33
C PRO A 66 6.37 -8.26 -17.47
N LEU A 67 5.35 -8.39 -16.60
CA LEU A 67 4.36 -9.47 -16.72
C LEU A 67 3.47 -9.03 -17.89
N GLU A 68 3.35 -9.91 -18.87
CA GLU A 68 2.35 -9.78 -19.90
C GLU A 68 0.98 -9.60 -19.23
N GLU A 69 0.20 -8.66 -19.77
CA GLU A 69 -1.27 -8.73 -19.86
C GLU A 69 -1.98 -9.57 -18.78
N GLY A 70 -1.98 -10.87 -19.11
CA GLY A 70 -2.77 -11.93 -18.49
C GLY A 70 -2.14 -12.68 -17.33
N GLU A 71 -0.92 -12.37 -16.88
CA GLU A 71 -0.33 -13.02 -15.69
C GLU A 71 -0.76 -12.35 -14.38
N GLN A 72 -1.37 -11.16 -14.45
CA GLN A 72 -1.88 -10.41 -13.29
C GLN A 72 -3.41 -10.46 -13.22
N HIS A 73 -3.96 -10.58 -12.02
CA HIS A 73 -5.39 -10.41 -11.82
C HIS A 73 -5.80 -8.94 -12.07
N GLU A 74 -6.93 -8.72 -12.73
CA GLU A 74 -7.42 -7.39 -13.14
C GLU A 74 -7.44 -6.36 -11.99
N ILE A 75 -7.80 -6.81 -10.78
CA ILE A 75 -7.85 -5.94 -9.60
C ILE A 75 -6.48 -5.36 -9.21
N VAL A 76 -5.37 -6.05 -9.51
CA VAL A 76 -4.02 -5.56 -9.22
C VAL A 76 -3.57 -4.55 -10.28
N ARG A 77 -4.09 -4.68 -11.50
CA ARG A 77 -3.79 -3.79 -12.64
C ARG A 77 -4.56 -2.47 -12.61
N SER A 78 -5.74 -2.48 -12.01
CA SER A 78 -6.71 -1.38 -12.07
C SER A 78 -6.56 -0.35 -10.93
N GLY A 79 -5.70 -0.60 -9.94
CA GLY A 79 -5.51 0.31 -8.82
C GLY A 79 -4.66 -0.28 -7.68
N SER A 80 -4.74 0.32 -6.50
CA SER A 80 -4.12 -0.25 -5.29
C SER A 80 -5.11 -1.08 -4.54
N LEU A 81 -4.72 -2.32 -4.32
CA LEU A 81 -5.32 -3.21 -3.34
C LEU A 81 -4.42 -3.24 -2.11
N SER A 82 -4.95 -2.96 -0.92
CA SER A 82 -4.23 -3.12 0.33
C SER A 82 -5.05 -3.90 1.35
N TYR A 83 -4.34 -4.67 2.18
CA TYR A 83 -4.91 -5.37 3.31
C TYR A 83 -4.39 -4.77 4.60
N ASN A 84 -5.30 -4.57 5.53
CA ASN A 84 -4.97 -4.38 6.92
C ASN A 84 -5.22 -5.70 7.66
N MET A 85 -4.15 -6.28 8.21
CA MET A 85 -4.22 -7.48 9.02
C MET A 85 -4.03 -7.08 10.46
N PHE A 86 -5.14 -7.12 11.21
CA PHE A 86 -5.13 -6.84 12.64
C PHE A 86 -4.19 -7.83 13.35
N PRO A 87 -3.34 -7.38 14.29
CA PRO A 87 -3.38 -6.06 14.91
C PRO A 87 -2.71 -4.94 14.12
N ASN A 88 -1.56 -5.18 13.48
CA ASN A 88 -0.61 -4.10 13.23
C ASN A 88 0.15 -4.23 11.91
N ILE A 89 -0.48 -4.80 10.89
CA ILE A 89 0.15 -5.05 9.61
C ILE A 89 -0.68 -4.42 8.50
N VAL A 90 -0.01 -3.72 7.60
CA VAL A 90 -0.59 -3.21 6.36
C VAL A 90 0.25 -3.71 5.19
N THR A 91 -0.41 -4.22 4.16
CA THR A 91 0.27 -4.66 2.95
C THR A 91 -0.53 -4.27 1.71
N PRO A 92 -0.12 -3.20 1.00
CA PRO A 92 -0.45 -3.01 -0.40
C PRO A 92 0.04 -4.22 -1.18
N ILE A 93 -0.76 -4.76 -2.09
CA ILE A 93 -0.42 -5.92 -2.90
C ILE A 93 -0.01 -5.44 -4.29
N GLY A 94 1.21 -5.79 -4.67
CA GLY A 94 1.72 -5.66 -6.04
C GLY A 94 1.95 -7.04 -6.66
N ALA A 95 2.05 -7.08 -7.98
CA ALA A 95 2.22 -8.33 -8.72
C ALA A 95 3.64 -8.94 -8.64
N TYR A 96 4.64 -8.10 -8.35
CA TYR A 96 6.06 -8.48 -8.36
C TYR A 96 6.72 -8.28 -7.03
N GLU A 97 6.51 -7.08 -6.51
CA GLU A 97 7.02 -6.65 -5.25
C GLU A 97 5.88 -6.04 -4.46
N PHE A 98 5.94 -6.17 -3.15
CA PHE A 98 5.02 -5.52 -2.23
C PHE A 98 5.67 -5.27 -0.87
N PRO A 99 5.35 -4.14 -0.22
CA PRO A 99 5.80 -3.89 1.13
C PRO A 99 4.89 -4.59 2.14
N TYR A 100 5.53 -4.96 3.25
CA TYR A 100 4.91 -5.48 4.45
C TYR A 100 5.21 -4.52 5.59
N LEU A 101 4.23 -3.66 5.89
CA LEU A 101 4.35 -2.56 6.83
C LEU A 101 3.93 -3.05 8.22
N GLN A 102 4.87 -3.05 9.18
CA GLN A 102 4.61 -3.47 10.56
C GLN A 102 4.74 -2.31 11.55
N PHE A 103 3.75 -2.16 12.42
CA PHE A 103 3.67 -1.08 13.40
C PHE A 103 3.78 -1.62 14.82
N TRP A 104 4.99 -1.60 15.40
CA TRP A 104 5.25 -2.18 16.72
C TRP A 104 5.04 -1.17 17.86
N PRO A 105 4.16 -1.46 18.84
CA PRO A 105 3.99 -0.61 20.01
C PRO A 105 5.21 -0.67 20.92
N THR A 106 5.97 0.42 21.02
CA THR A 106 7.07 0.54 22.01
C THR A 106 6.63 1.30 23.26
N SER A 107 5.65 2.19 23.14
CA SER A 107 4.95 2.80 24.28
C SER A 107 3.59 3.38 23.87
N LYS A 108 2.88 4.04 24.79
CA LYS A 108 1.65 4.79 24.45
C LYS A 108 1.90 5.91 23.43
N ARG A 109 3.13 6.41 23.31
CA ARG A 109 3.50 7.57 22.46
C ARG A 109 4.62 7.27 21.47
N THR A 110 5.08 6.02 21.35
CA THR A 110 6.17 5.67 20.43
C THR A 110 5.85 4.37 19.69
N THR A 111 6.28 4.32 18.44
CA THR A 111 6.10 3.18 17.53
C THR A 111 7.40 2.91 16.80
N ARG A 112 7.80 1.65 16.74
CA ARG A 112 8.81 1.19 15.79
C ARG A 112 8.11 0.79 14.50
N PHE A 113 8.44 1.47 13.42
CA PHE A 113 7.91 1.19 12.08
C PHE A 113 8.93 0.36 11.32
N GLU A 114 8.52 -0.77 10.79
CA GLU A 114 9.37 -1.68 10.02
C GLU A 114 8.71 -1.95 8.67
N VAL A 115 9.52 -1.94 7.62
CA VAL A 115 9.09 -2.17 6.25
C VAL A 115 9.95 -3.28 5.68
N THR A 116 9.31 -4.38 5.30
CA THR A 116 9.96 -5.47 4.58
C THR A 116 9.39 -5.52 3.19
N PHE A 117 10.25 -5.45 2.17
CA PHE A 117 9.85 -5.64 0.79
C PHE A 117 9.97 -7.11 0.44
N PHE A 118 8.90 -7.66 -0.10
CA PHE A 118 8.91 -8.99 -0.71
C PHE A 118 8.92 -8.79 -2.21
N SER A 119 9.84 -9.43 -2.91
CA SER A 119 9.91 -9.46 -4.36
C SER A 119 10.04 -10.90 -4.86
N ARG A 120 9.74 -11.11 -6.14
CA ARG A 120 10.06 -12.38 -6.80
C ARG A 120 11.57 -12.48 -7.01
N ASP A 121 12.10 -13.68 -6.74
CA ASP A 121 13.53 -14.01 -6.88
C ASP A 121 14.05 -13.84 -8.32
N ASP A 122 13.17 -13.97 -9.32
CA ASP A 122 13.50 -13.87 -10.74
C ASP A 122 13.64 -12.43 -11.27
N ASN A 123 13.37 -11.41 -10.44
CA ASN A 123 13.41 -10.00 -10.83
C ASN A 123 14.12 -9.11 -9.80
N VAL A 124 15.13 -9.65 -9.11
CA VAL A 124 16.03 -8.80 -8.29
C VAL A 124 16.78 -7.88 -9.24
N ASN A 125 16.30 -6.65 -9.41
CA ASN A 125 17.10 -5.58 -9.99
C ASN A 125 18.15 -5.20 -8.92
N PRO A 126 19.45 -5.50 -9.13
CA PRO A 126 20.48 -5.20 -8.15
C PRO A 126 20.70 -3.69 -7.95
N GLU A 127 20.10 -2.84 -8.79
CA GLU A 127 20.10 -1.37 -8.67
C GLU A 127 18.74 -0.80 -8.25
N SER A 128 17.82 -1.63 -7.76
CA SER A 128 16.64 -1.11 -7.05
C SER A 128 17.12 -0.37 -5.80
N ASP A 129 16.76 0.91 -5.67
CA ASP A 129 16.99 1.73 -4.45
C ASP A 129 16.12 1.28 -3.25
N TYR A 130 15.55 0.06 -3.34
CA TYR A 130 14.88 -0.69 -2.28
C TYR A 130 15.37 -2.14 -2.30
#